data_AF-A0A953PCY8-F1
#
_entry.id   AF-A0A953PCY8-F1
#
_cell.length_a   1.000
_cell.length_b   1.000
_cell.length_c   1.000
_cell.angle_alpha   90.00
_cell.angle_beta   90.00
_cell.angle_gamma   90.00
#
_symmetry.space_group_name_H-M   'P 1'
#
loop_
_entity.id
_entity.type
_entity.pdbx_description
1 polymer ?
#
loop_
_entity_poly.entity_id
_entity_poly.type
_entity_poly.pdbx_seq_one_letter_code
_entity_poly.pdbx_strand_id
1 'polypeptide(L)'
;MDALIVPEAILRERIEGMMTSRVSAVRFGACGVQGADKFVAGRVEFHIIQDFLDERECLHLIELARTNLSASNQHSRTGRTCDLGRSSDPVVCDVDARLCRLFGLNPSSAEPMQCKYYEAGDEPGPGAVCTDDARTWTASIYLNDPERAGEVRFGGSGCVLRPRRGTALIWNRLAPNSSPGPNGVQQELPVLAGFKAVLTKSLRIPDPDCASSGEESTLPPAYTRLGFHRCAVPGAVFDVLRTFYEHNAANAVDEHVPGYIAGDQAVASHLLQLPPALQRHVHDALHLTMEQWSRTALMPTYVYGIRRYLRGATLKVHRDRSSTHVFGATLNIAQQVDEPWPLIIEDHLSHKHEVALQPGEMLLYESERLLHGRPKPLRGEFYAGAFAHYRPCRGEEVARRTLGQ
;
A
#
# COMPACT_ATOMS: atom_id res chain seq x y z
N MET A 1 -7.12 -22.93 3.75
CA MET A 1 -6.27 -23.65 2.78
C MET A 1 -7.19 -24.24 1.73
N ASP A 2 -6.70 -24.36 0.49
CA ASP A 2 -7.43 -24.50 -0.79
C ASP A 2 -7.80 -23.14 -1.41
N ALA A 3 -6.82 -22.38 -1.88
CA ALA A 3 -6.04 -22.51 -3.12
C ALA A 3 -6.84 -22.12 -4.38
N LEU A 4 -6.29 -21.11 -5.07
CA LEU A 4 -6.70 -20.61 -6.37
C LEU A 4 -6.99 -21.77 -7.34
N ILE A 5 -8.23 -21.90 -7.84
CA ILE A 5 -8.45 -22.64 -9.09
C ILE A 5 -8.19 -21.66 -10.24
N VAL A 6 -6.89 -21.45 -10.46
CA VAL A 6 -6.30 -20.97 -11.70
C VAL A 6 -5.93 -22.25 -12.44
N PRO A 7 -6.53 -22.56 -13.60
CA PRO A 7 -6.15 -23.73 -14.38
C PRO A 7 -4.64 -23.74 -14.65
N GLU A 8 -4.04 -24.93 -14.68
CA GLU A 8 -2.60 -25.22 -14.84
C GLU A 8 -1.93 -24.57 -16.08
N ALA A 9 -2.68 -23.87 -16.93
CA ALA A 9 -2.22 -23.22 -18.15
C ALA A 9 -1.92 -21.70 -17.99
N ILE A 10 -2.10 -21.10 -16.82
CA ILE A 10 -1.78 -19.67 -16.60
C ILE A 10 -0.32 -19.55 -16.15
N LEU A 11 0.50 -18.90 -16.98
CA LEU A 11 1.90 -18.60 -16.69
C LEU A 11 1.95 -17.64 -15.48
N ARG A 12 2.28 -18.17 -14.29
CA ARG A 12 2.68 -17.33 -13.16
C ARG A 12 4.14 -16.94 -13.37
N GLU A 13 4.39 -15.74 -13.87
CA GLU A 13 5.74 -15.16 -13.77
C GLU A 13 5.95 -14.63 -12.35
N ARG A 14 6.61 -15.44 -11.52
CA ARG A 14 7.26 -14.96 -10.30
C ARG A 14 8.66 -14.51 -10.71
N ILE A 15 8.99 -13.23 -10.53
CA ILE A 15 10.36 -12.74 -10.76
C ILE A 15 11.25 -13.24 -9.61
N GLU A 16 11.63 -14.52 -9.66
CA GLU A 16 12.71 -15.10 -8.87
C GLU A 16 13.51 -16.06 -9.78
N GLY A 17 14.63 -15.57 -10.33
CA GLY A 17 15.78 -16.35 -10.78
C GLY A 17 15.66 -17.16 -12.08
N MET A 18 16.03 -16.55 -13.22
CA MET A 18 16.75 -17.27 -14.30
C MET A 18 17.51 -16.29 -15.20
N MET A 19 18.76 -16.01 -14.84
CA MET A 19 19.79 -15.63 -15.82
C MET A 19 20.12 -16.88 -16.61
N THR A 20 19.71 -16.97 -17.88
CA THR A 20 20.57 -17.35 -19.02
C THR A 20 19.79 -17.34 -20.34
N SER A 21 20.40 -16.67 -21.33
CA SER A 21 20.16 -16.74 -22.79
C SER A 21 19.02 -15.92 -23.41
N ARG A 22 19.43 -14.77 -23.95
CA ARG A 22 19.00 -14.08 -25.20
C ARG A 22 17.55 -14.32 -25.66
N VAL A 23 16.64 -13.51 -25.13
CA VAL A 23 15.50 -12.98 -25.90
C VAL A 23 15.55 -11.47 -25.76
N SER A 24 15.49 -10.79 -26.91
CA SER A 24 15.50 -9.33 -27.06
C SER A 24 14.48 -8.67 -26.14
N ALA A 25 14.99 -7.80 -25.27
CA ALA A 25 14.23 -7.01 -24.32
C ALA A 25 13.17 -6.14 -25.02
N VAL A 26 11.91 -6.54 -24.92
CA VAL A 26 10.80 -5.59 -25.07
C VAL A 26 10.77 -4.80 -23.78
N ARG A 27 11.17 -3.53 -23.87
CA ARG A 27 11.16 -2.57 -22.77
C ARG A 27 9.77 -2.50 -22.15
N PHE A 28 9.75 -2.70 -20.84
CA PHE A 28 8.69 -2.29 -19.93
C PHE A 28 8.23 -0.86 -20.28
N GLY A 29 6.96 -0.71 -20.67
CA GLY A 29 6.30 0.58 -20.80
C GLY A 29 5.53 0.93 -19.53
N ALA A 30 6.11 1.81 -18.72
CA ALA A 30 5.46 2.88 -17.94
C ALA A 30 4.25 2.63 -16.99
N CYS A 31 3.73 1.43 -16.73
CA CYS A 31 2.66 1.28 -15.73
C CYS A 31 2.63 -0.10 -15.05
N GLY A 32 3.64 -0.39 -14.22
CA GLY A 32 3.59 -1.54 -13.32
C GLY A 32 2.76 -1.16 -12.09
N VAL A 33 1.59 -1.78 -11.91
CA VAL A 33 0.82 -1.66 -10.66
C VAL A 33 1.62 -2.33 -9.54
N GLN A 34 2.36 -1.52 -8.77
CA GLN A 34 3.22 -2.02 -7.69
C GLN A 34 2.39 -2.73 -6.62
N GLY A 35 2.78 -3.95 -6.23
CA GLY A 35 2.09 -4.74 -5.21
C GLY A 35 0.93 -5.62 -5.73
N ALA A 36 0.75 -5.74 -7.04
CA ALA A 36 -0.26 -6.62 -7.64
C ALA A 36 0.36 -7.91 -8.21
N ASP A 37 -0.35 -9.03 -8.08
CA ASP A 37 -0.01 -10.26 -8.80
C ASP A 37 -0.46 -10.13 -10.27
N LYS A 38 0.50 -10.24 -11.21
CA LYS A 38 0.23 -10.20 -12.65
C LYS A 38 -0.13 -11.58 -13.19
N PHE A 39 -1.17 -11.62 -14.01
CA PHE A 39 -1.60 -12.80 -14.75
C PHE A 39 -1.89 -12.45 -16.21
N VAL A 40 -1.64 -13.42 -17.08
CA VAL A 40 -2.00 -13.33 -18.50
C VAL A 40 -2.86 -14.53 -18.86
N ALA A 41 -4.07 -14.27 -19.35
CA ALA A 41 -4.98 -15.30 -19.84
C ALA A 41 -5.39 -14.99 -21.29
N GLY A 42 -4.79 -15.70 -22.25
CA GLY A 42 -4.99 -15.43 -23.68
C GLY A 42 -4.49 -14.04 -24.07
N ARG A 43 -5.40 -13.13 -24.44
CA ARG A 43 -5.11 -11.74 -24.84
C ARG A 43 -5.46 -10.70 -23.76
N VAL A 44 -5.65 -11.15 -22.54
CA VAL A 44 -6.00 -10.29 -21.40
C VAL A 44 -4.86 -10.29 -20.41
N GLU A 45 -4.40 -9.10 -20.07
CA GLU A 45 -3.54 -8.88 -18.91
C GLU A 45 -4.40 -8.42 -17.76
N PHE A 46 -4.26 -9.08 -16.60
CA PHE A 46 -4.93 -8.64 -15.39
C PHE A 46 -4.02 -8.74 -14.16
N HIS A 47 -4.28 -7.85 -13.22
CA HIS A 47 -3.55 -7.65 -11.98
C HIS A 47 -4.53 -7.79 -10.83
N ILE A 48 -4.17 -8.59 -9.84
CA ILE A 48 -4.99 -8.79 -8.64
C ILE A 48 -4.31 -8.11 -7.45
N ILE A 49 -5.04 -7.20 -6.81
CA ILE A 49 -4.64 -6.60 -5.53
C ILE A 49 -5.62 -7.11 -4.48
N GLN A 50 -5.14 -8.02 -3.63
CA GLN A 50 -5.89 -8.45 -2.46
C GLN A 50 -5.91 -7.35 -1.40
N ASP A 51 -7.02 -7.27 -0.68
CA ASP A 51 -7.18 -6.34 0.45
C ASP A 51 -6.95 -4.87 0.02
N PHE A 52 -7.33 -4.50 -1.20
CA PHE A 52 -7.31 -3.12 -1.69
C PHE A 52 -8.30 -2.24 -0.93
N LEU A 53 -9.45 -2.80 -0.55
CA LEU A 53 -10.36 -2.19 0.42
C LEU A 53 -10.39 -3.01 1.70
N ASP A 54 -10.46 -2.33 2.83
CA ASP A 54 -10.71 -3.00 4.10
C ASP A 54 -12.21 -3.36 4.27
N GLU A 55 -12.53 -4.10 5.33
CA GLU A 55 -13.90 -4.52 5.62
C GLU A 55 -14.84 -3.33 5.90
N ARG A 56 -14.36 -2.30 6.59
CA ARG A 56 -15.18 -1.12 6.95
C ARG A 56 -15.53 -0.31 5.72
N GLU A 57 -14.56 -0.11 4.84
CA GLU A 57 -14.74 0.55 3.54
C GLU A 57 -15.74 -0.22 2.67
N CYS A 58 -15.57 -1.54 2.56
CA CYS A 58 -16.49 -2.39 1.81
C CYS A 58 -17.94 -2.27 2.32
N LEU A 59 -18.15 -2.36 3.63
CA LEU A 59 -19.48 -2.27 4.24
C LEU A 59 -20.10 -0.88 4.03
N HIS A 60 -19.32 0.19 4.20
CA HIS A 60 -19.77 1.56 3.96
C HIS A 60 -20.21 1.77 2.51
N LEU A 61 -19.41 1.30 1.55
CA LEU A 61 -19.70 1.43 0.12
C LEU A 61 -20.92 0.60 -0.31
N ILE A 62 -21.16 -0.57 0.30
CA ILE A 62 -22.38 -1.36 0.08
C ILE A 62 -23.61 -0.60 0.56
N GLU A 63 -23.56 -0.01 1.75
CA GLU A 63 -24.70 0.73 2.30
C GLU A 63 -25.01 1.99 1.48
N LEU A 64 -23.97 2.71 1.07
CA LEU A 64 -24.10 3.85 0.19
C LEU A 64 -24.70 3.45 -1.17
N ALA A 65 -24.25 2.32 -1.74
CA ALA A 65 -24.80 1.79 -2.97
C ALA A 65 -26.30 1.48 -2.83
N ARG A 66 -26.71 0.77 -1.78
CA ARG A 66 -28.11 0.42 -1.50
C ARG A 66 -29.01 1.64 -1.36
N THR A 67 -28.53 2.67 -0.65
CA THR A 67 -29.26 3.92 -0.46
C THR A 67 -29.49 4.63 -1.80
N ASN A 68 -28.44 4.78 -2.62
CA ASN A 68 -28.55 5.44 -3.92
C ASN A 68 -29.36 4.63 -4.94
N LEU A 69 -29.27 3.30 -4.87
CA LEU A 69 -30.06 2.40 -5.70
C LEU A 69 -31.55 2.49 -5.40
N SER A 70 -31.94 2.71 -4.14
CA SER A 70 -33.34 2.86 -3.73
C SER A 70 -33.95 4.18 -4.20
N ALA A 71 -33.13 5.21 -4.43
CA ALA A 71 -33.56 6.49 -4.99
C ALA A 71 -33.69 6.48 -6.52
N SER A 72 -32.91 5.63 -7.21
CA SER A 72 -32.97 5.43 -8.66
C SER A 72 -34.00 4.36 -9.00
N ASN A 73 -35.21 4.75 -9.40
CA ASN A 73 -36.31 3.85 -9.82
C ASN A 73 -36.02 3.02 -11.11
N GLN A 74 -34.77 2.79 -11.48
CA GLN A 74 -34.37 2.04 -12.67
C GLN A 74 -34.18 0.54 -12.35
N HIS A 75 -35.28 -0.20 -12.25
CA HIS A 75 -35.25 -1.66 -12.26
C HIS A 75 -35.06 -2.15 -13.71
N SER A 76 -33.85 -2.59 -14.05
CA SER A 76 -33.61 -3.39 -15.26
C SER A 76 -33.34 -4.84 -14.84
N ARG A 77 -33.74 -5.82 -15.65
CA ARG A 77 -33.46 -7.25 -15.41
C ARG A 77 -31.96 -7.61 -15.46
N THR A 78 -31.10 -6.63 -15.75
CA THR A 78 -29.67 -6.81 -16.02
C THR A 78 -28.72 -6.39 -14.87
N GLY A 79 -29.26 -6.30 -13.65
CA GLY A 79 -28.59 -5.74 -12.46
C GLY A 79 -28.85 -4.24 -12.28
N ARG A 80 -28.58 -3.73 -11.07
CA ARG A 80 -28.78 -2.31 -10.72
C ARG A 80 -27.46 -1.56 -10.73
N THR A 81 -27.40 -0.42 -11.42
CA THR A 81 -26.20 0.44 -11.44
C THR A 81 -26.50 1.74 -10.71
N CYS A 82 -25.62 2.15 -9.79
CA CYS A 82 -25.61 3.51 -9.26
C CYS A 82 -24.27 4.21 -9.55
N ASP A 83 -24.35 5.49 -9.88
CA ASP A 83 -23.18 6.35 -10.03
C ASP A 83 -22.75 6.82 -8.62
N LEU A 84 -21.74 6.17 -8.06
CA LEU A 84 -21.16 6.58 -6.78
C LEU A 84 -20.12 7.68 -6.96
N GLY A 85 -19.55 7.85 -8.14
CA GLY A 85 -18.45 8.77 -8.41
C GLY A 85 -18.84 10.25 -8.36
N ARG A 86 -20.14 10.57 -8.32
CA ARG A 86 -20.65 11.93 -8.04
C ARG A 86 -20.89 12.20 -6.56
N SER A 87 -20.72 11.21 -5.70
CA SER A 87 -20.86 11.37 -4.27
C SER A 87 -19.72 12.21 -3.71
N SER A 88 -20.02 13.12 -2.79
CA SER A 88 -19.01 13.81 -1.97
C SER A 88 -18.61 13.00 -0.73
N ASP A 89 -18.96 11.71 -0.69
CA ASP A 89 -18.60 10.81 0.40
C ASP A 89 -17.07 10.67 0.53
N PRO A 90 -16.51 10.88 1.73
CA PRO A 90 -15.05 10.82 1.93
C PRO A 90 -14.41 9.49 1.57
N VAL A 91 -15.10 8.35 1.77
CA VAL A 91 -14.57 7.02 1.45
C VAL A 91 -14.52 6.82 -0.06
N VAL A 92 -15.55 7.27 -0.78
CA VAL A 92 -15.56 7.24 -2.26
C VAL A 92 -14.39 8.06 -2.82
N CYS A 93 -14.21 9.30 -2.34
CA CYS A 93 -13.12 10.16 -2.78
C CYS A 93 -11.73 9.58 -2.47
N ASP A 94 -11.55 8.97 -1.30
CA ASP A 94 -10.29 8.33 -0.94
C ASP A 94 -9.98 7.11 -1.82
N VAL A 95 -10.96 6.20 -2.00
CA VAL A 95 -10.82 5.03 -2.87
C VAL A 95 -10.50 5.43 -4.30
N ASP A 96 -11.16 6.47 -4.82
CA ASP A 96 -10.90 7.03 -6.14
C ASP A 96 -9.45 7.52 -6.26
N ALA A 97 -9.01 8.29 -5.26
CA ALA A 97 -7.65 8.81 -5.21
C ALA A 97 -6.60 7.71 -5.06
N ARG A 98 -6.87 6.64 -4.30
CA ARG A 98 -5.98 5.47 -4.18
C ARG A 98 -5.87 4.72 -5.49
N LEU A 99 -6.98 4.51 -6.18
CA LEU A 99 -7.00 3.85 -7.48
C LEU A 99 -6.28 4.68 -8.55
N CYS A 100 -6.48 5.99 -8.62
CA CYS A 100 -5.76 6.85 -9.55
C CYS A 100 -4.26 6.91 -9.28
N ARG A 101 -3.85 6.90 -8.00
CA ARG A 101 -2.43 6.85 -7.61
C ARG A 101 -1.72 5.59 -8.12
N LEU A 102 -2.39 4.44 -8.20
CA LEU A 102 -1.81 3.21 -8.77
C LEU A 102 -1.37 3.38 -10.23
N PHE A 103 -2.01 4.28 -10.97
CA PHE A 103 -1.72 4.55 -12.38
C PHE A 103 -0.97 5.88 -12.60
N GLY A 104 -0.62 6.60 -11.53
CA GLY A 104 -0.06 7.95 -11.63
C GLY A 104 -1.01 8.98 -12.24
N LEU A 105 -2.33 8.78 -12.11
CA LEU A 105 -3.36 9.66 -12.68
C LEU A 105 -3.91 10.63 -11.64
N ASN A 106 -4.45 11.76 -12.11
CA ASN A 106 -5.24 12.66 -11.26
C ASN A 106 -6.70 12.17 -11.21
N PRO A 107 -7.37 12.15 -10.03
CA PRO A 107 -8.81 11.87 -9.94
C PRO A 107 -9.68 12.65 -10.93
N SER A 108 -9.32 13.90 -11.23
CA SER A 108 -10.07 14.74 -12.17
C SER A 108 -9.99 14.30 -13.64
N SER A 109 -9.02 13.45 -14.01
CA SER A 109 -8.81 13.01 -15.39
C SER A 109 -9.46 11.67 -15.71
N ALA A 110 -10.16 11.04 -14.76
CA ALA A 110 -10.73 9.69 -14.91
C ALA A 110 -12.25 9.68 -14.77
N GLU A 111 -12.90 8.67 -15.37
CA GLU A 111 -14.36 8.53 -15.31
C GLU A 111 -14.84 8.31 -13.86
N PRO A 112 -16.05 8.77 -13.49
CA PRO A 112 -16.60 8.52 -12.16
C PRO A 112 -16.72 7.01 -11.87
N MET A 113 -16.47 6.60 -10.62
CA MET A 113 -16.70 5.21 -10.21
C MET A 113 -18.18 4.85 -10.24
N GLN A 114 -18.51 3.72 -10.86
CA GLN A 114 -19.86 3.16 -10.88
C GLN A 114 -19.94 1.94 -9.99
N CYS A 115 -21.05 1.76 -9.28
CA CYS A 115 -21.33 0.54 -8.54
C CYS A 115 -22.38 -0.27 -9.27
N LYS A 116 -22.08 -1.55 -9.52
CA LYS A 116 -23.02 -2.55 -10.03
C LYS A 116 -23.41 -3.48 -8.90
N TYR A 117 -24.70 -3.64 -8.69
CA TYR A 117 -25.29 -4.46 -7.64
C TYR A 117 -26.18 -5.53 -8.28
N TYR A 118 -25.87 -6.78 -7.99
CA TYR A 118 -26.56 -7.96 -8.51
C TYR A 118 -27.19 -8.74 -7.36
N GLU A 119 -28.45 -9.09 -7.49
CA GLU A 119 -29.17 -10.00 -6.59
C GLU A 119 -29.38 -11.37 -7.23
N ALA A 120 -29.76 -12.35 -6.41
CA ALA A 120 -30.11 -13.67 -6.92
C ALA A 120 -31.28 -13.56 -7.92
N GLY A 121 -31.05 -14.03 -9.14
CA GLY A 121 -32.03 -13.95 -10.24
C GLY A 121 -31.79 -12.81 -11.24
N ASP A 122 -30.86 -11.91 -10.97
CA ASP A 122 -30.40 -10.94 -11.98
C ASP A 122 -29.60 -11.66 -13.08
N GLU A 123 -29.85 -11.26 -14.33
CA GLU A 123 -29.05 -11.70 -15.46
C GLU A 123 -27.96 -10.67 -15.71
N PRO A 124 -26.69 -10.90 -15.32
CA PRO A 124 -25.63 -9.96 -15.65
C PRO A 124 -25.63 -9.74 -17.17
N GLY A 125 -25.74 -8.47 -17.58
CA GLY A 125 -25.83 -8.07 -18.98
C GLY A 125 -24.64 -8.55 -19.82
N PRO A 126 -24.58 -8.19 -21.12
CA PRO A 126 -23.45 -8.57 -21.97
C PRO A 126 -22.13 -8.16 -21.30
N GLY A 127 -21.15 -9.07 -21.31
CA GLY A 127 -19.88 -8.87 -20.61
C GLY A 127 -19.21 -7.56 -21.02
N ALA A 128 -18.48 -6.94 -20.08
CA ALA A 128 -17.73 -5.72 -20.34
C ALA A 128 -16.72 -5.96 -21.47
N VAL A 129 -16.86 -5.17 -22.53
CA VAL A 129 -15.92 -5.13 -23.65
C VAL A 129 -14.92 -4.01 -23.36
N CYS A 130 -13.64 -4.36 -23.22
CA CYS A 130 -12.58 -3.35 -23.17
C CYS A 130 -12.66 -2.48 -24.44
N THR A 131 -12.44 -1.18 -24.31
CA THR A 131 -12.26 -0.31 -25.48
C THR A 131 -11.10 -0.83 -26.33
N ASP A 132 -11.11 -0.52 -27.63
CA ASP A 132 -9.99 -0.88 -28.52
C ASP A 132 -8.73 -0.03 -28.25
N ASP A 133 -8.77 0.88 -27.27
CA ASP A 133 -7.63 1.69 -26.83
C ASP A 133 -6.81 0.92 -25.81
N ALA A 134 -5.60 0.51 -26.20
CA ALA A 134 -4.63 -0.17 -25.34
C ALA A 134 -4.22 0.65 -24.10
N ARG A 135 -4.58 1.93 -24.03
CA ARG A 135 -4.31 2.83 -22.89
C ARG A 135 -5.44 2.87 -21.87
N THR A 136 -6.57 2.21 -22.14
CA THR A 136 -7.69 2.18 -21.20
C THR A 136 -7.66 0.90 -20.38
N TRP A 137 -7.43 1.06 -19.09
CA TRP A 137 -7.53 0.01 -18.09
C TRP A 137 -8.87 0.05 -17.40
N THR A 138 -9.40 -1.11 -17.02
CA THR A 138 -10.62 -1.20 -16.22
C THR A 138 -10.26 -1.77 -14.85
N ALA A 139 -10.74 -1.12 -13.79
CA ALA A 139 -10.63 -1.62 -12.42
C ALA A 139 -12.01 -2.09 -11.95
N SER A 140 -12.09 -3.33 -11.47
CA SER A 140 -13.26 -3.91 -10.83
C SER A 140 -12.92 -4.26 -9.37
N ILE A 141 -13.59 -3.63 -8.40
CA ILE A 141 -13.34 -3.84 -6.97
C ILE A 141 -14.55 -4.53 -6.35
N TYR A 142 -14.34 -5.71 -5.77
CA TYR A 142 -15.41 -6.53 -5.20
C TYR A 142 -15.66 -6.15 -3.74
N LEU A 143 -16.88 -5.72 -3.42
CA LEU A 143 -17.23 -5.22 -2.08
C LEU A 143 -17.68 -6.33 -1.12
N ASN A 144 -18.03 -7.52 -1.64
CA ASN A 144 -18.46 -8.65 -0.81
C ASN A 144 -18.09 -10.00 -1.44
N ASP A 145 -18.13 -11.04 -0.61
CA ASP A 145 -18.12 -12.43 -1.05
C ASP A 145 -19.57 -12.83 -1.38
N PRO A 146 -19.88 -13.24 -2.62
CA PRO A 146 -21.19 -13.81 -2.93
C PRO A 146 -21.38 -15.15 -2.21
N GLU A 147 -22.59 -15.40 -1.72
CA GLU A 147 -22.93 -16.64 -1.02
C GLU A 147 -22.82 -17.86 -1.95
N ARG A 148 -23.35 -17.74 -3.18
CA ARG A 148 -23.24 -18.80 -4.19
C ARG A 148 -23.16 -18.23 -5.61
N ALA A 149 -22.21 -18.76 -6.39
CA ALA A 149 -21.87 -18.32 -7.74
C ALA A 149 -21.47 -16.83 -7.78
N GLY A 150 -21.58 -16.18 -8.94
CA GLY A 150 -21.13 -14.80 -9.11
C GLY A 150 -19.66 -14.68 -9.49
N GLU A 151 -19.05 -15.72 -10.05
CA GLU A 151 -17.67 -15.67 -10.55
C GLU A 151 -17.53 -14.71 -11.73
N VAL A 152 -16.30 -14.42 -12.12
CA VAL A 152 -15.96 -13.55 -13.25
C VAL A 152 -15.19 -14.37 -14.27
N ARG A 153 -15.68 -14.39 -15.51
CA ARG A 153 -15.08 -15.15 -16.61
C ARG A 153 -14.34 -14.21 -17.57
N PHE A 154 -13.14 -14.58 -17.97
CA PHE A 154 -12.35 -13.82 -18.93
C PHE A 154 -12.34 -14.44 -20.33
N GLY A 155 -13.17 -13.90 -21.23
CA GLY A 155 -13.22 -14.25 -22.65
C GLY A 155 -13.23 -15.75 -22.95
N GLY A 156 -12.62 -16.13 -24.09
CA GLY A 156 -12.47 -17.52 -24.51
C GLY A 156 -11.35 -18.30 -23.80
N SER A 157 -10.66 -17.69 -22.83
CA SER A 157 -9.57 -18.36 -22.09
C SER A 157 -10.07 -19.42 -21.11
N GLY A 158 -11.35 -19.36 -20.73
CA GLY A 158 -11.93 -20.22 -19.71
C GLY A 158 -11.50 -19.88 -18.28
N CYS A 159 -10.69 -18.84 -18.06
CA CYS A 159 -10.30 -18.40 -16.72
C CYS A 159 -11.53 -17.86 -15.96
N VAL A 160 -11.78 -18.43 -14.78
CA VAL A 160 -12.87 -18.06 -13.88
C VAL A 160 -12.28 -17.62 -12.54
N LEU A 161 -12.62 -16.41 -12.11
CA LEU A 161 -12.16 -15.84 -10.85
C LEU A 161 -13.34 -15.71 -9.90
N ARG A 162 -13.19 -16.21 -8.68
CA ARG A 162 -14.19 -16.02 -7.62
C ARG A 162 -13.94 -14.66 -6.93
N PRO A 163 -14.91 -13.74 -6.91
CA PRO A 163 -14.82 -12.50 -6.15
C PRO A 163 -14.49 -12.78 -4.69
N ARG A 164 -13.53 -12.00 -4.17
CA ARG A 164 -13.25 -11.92 -2.74
C ARG A 164 -13.37 -10.47 -2.30
N ARG A 165 -14.09 -10.21 -1.22
CA ARG A 165 -14.29 -8.91 -0.60
C ARG A 165 -12.95 -8.17 -0.47
N GLY A 166 -12.97 -6.90 -0.85
CA GLY A 166 -11.81 -6.02 -0.80
C GLY A 166 -10.80 -6.22 -1.93
N THR A 167 -11.01 -7.18 -2.84
CA THR A 167 -10.08 -7.44 -3.94
C THR A 167 -10.34 -6.49 -5.11
N ALA A 168 -9.29 -5.82 -5.59
CA ALA A 168 -9.31 -5.08 -6.83
C ALA A 168 -8.71 -5.93 -7.96
N LEU A 169 -9.45 -6.02 -9.06
CA LEU A 169 -9.07 -6.67 -10.30
C LEU A 169 -8.89 -5.60 -11.38
N ILE A 170 -7.65 -5.38 -11.77
CA ILE A 170 -7.26 -4.39 -12.76
C ILE A 170 -6.93 -5.12 -14.05
N TRP A 171 -7.54 -4.76 -15.16
CA TRP A 171 -7.35 -5.50 -16.40
C TRP A 171 -7.38 -4.60 -17.63
N ASN A 172 -6.68 -5.05 -18.65
CA ASN A 172 -6.65 -4.42 -19.96
C ASN A 172 -6.50 -5.51 -21.03
N ARG A 173 -7.00 -5.23 -22.23
CA ARG A 173 -6.74 -6.05 -23.39
C ARG A 173 -5.32 -5.75 -23.87
N LEU A 174 -4.50 -6.79 -24.02
CA LEU A 174 -3.27 -6.67 -24.78
C LEU A 174 -3.66 -6.39 -26.24
N ALA A 175 -3.28 -5.22 -26.76
CA ALA A 175 -3.63 -4.78 -28.10
C ALA A 175 -3.37 -5.88 -29.15
N PRO A 176 -4.35 -6.26 -30.00
CA PRO A 176 -4.07 -7.13 -31.13
C PRO A 176 -4.44 -6.49 -32.48
N ASN A 177 -3.69 -6.87 -33.52
CA ASN A 177 -3.93 -6.60 -34.96
C ASN A 177 -5.25 -7.20 -35.52
N SER A 178 -6.29 -7.43 -34.71
CA SER A 178 -7.57 -8.01 -35.16
C SER A 178 -8.74 -7.60 -34.27
N SER A 179 -9.86 -7.27 -34.91
CA SER A 179 -11.11 -6.78 -34.29
C SER A 179 -11.70 -7.72 -33.22
N PRO A 180 -12.48 -7.19 -32.26
CA PRO A 180 -13.09 -7.97 -31.20
C PRO A 180 -13.98 -9.08 -31.75
N GLY A 181 -13.81 -10.30 -31.24
CA GLY A 181 -14.80 -11.37 -31.42
C GLY A 181 -16.09 -11.06 -30.63
N PRO A 182 -17.20 -11.76 -30.91
CA PRO A 182 -18.51 -11.50 -30.30
C PRO A 182 -18.60 -11.78 -28.78
N ASN A 183 -17.54 -12.34 -28.17
CA ASN A 183 -17.50 -12.66 -26.74
C ASN A 183 -16.80 -11.54 -25.96
N GLY A 184 -17.46 -11.01 -24.93
CA GLY A 184 -16.91 -9.99 -24.03
C GLY A 184 -15.60 -10.42 -23.36
N VAL A 185 -14.75 -9.43 -23.02
CA VAL A 185 -13.42 -9.69 -22.42
C VAL A 185 -13.56 -10.13 -20.97
N GLN A 186 -14.45 -9.48 -20.23
CA GLN A 186 -14.84 -9.86 -18.87
C GLN A 186 -16.36 -10.08 -18.83
N GLN A 187 -16.80 -11.20 -18.29
CA GLN A 187 -18.22 -11.49 -18.08
C GLN A 187 -18.47 -11.81 -16.61
N GLU A 188 -19.33 -11.03 -15.97
CA GLU A 188 -19.86 -11.36 -14.66
C GLU A 188 -20.83 -12.55 -14.80
N LEU A 189 -20.67 -13.59 -13.97
CA LEU A 189 -21.60 -14.73 -13.93
C LEU A 189 -22.76 -14.46 -12.97
N PRO A 190 -23.94 -15.07 -13.19
CA PRO A 190 -25.11 -14.86 -12.35
C PRO A 190 -24.85 -15.23 -10.88
N VAL A 191 -25.43 -14.45 -9.97
CA VAL A 191 -25.47 -14.77 -8.55
C VAL A 191 -26.64 -15.73 -8.30
N LEU A 192 -26.37 -16.86 -7.63
CA LEU A 192 -27.38 -17.89 -7.36
C LEU A 192 -27.88 -17.91 -5.92
N ALA A 193 -27.22 -17.19 -5.01
CA ALA A 193 -27.66 -16.91 -3.65
C ALA A 193 -26.95 -15.66 -3.11
N GLY A 194 -27.64 -14.87 -2.29
CA GLY A 194 -27.14 -13.61 -1.74
C GLY A 194 -27.13 -12.48 -2.77
N PHE A 195 -26.11 -11.62 -2.70
CA PHE A 195 -25.91 -10.49 -3.62
C PHE A 195 -24.43 -10.33 -3.97
N LYS A 196 -24.13 -9.52 -4.98
CA LYS A 196 -22.77 -9.13 -5.38
C LYS A 196 -22.74 -7.65 -5.70
N ALA A 197 -21.84 -6.91 -5.06
CA ALA A 197 -21.59 -5.50 -5.32
C ALA A 197 -20.16 -5.29 -5.85
N VAL A 198 -20.04 -4.57 -6.97
CA VAL A 198 -18.78 -4.35 -7.67
C VAL A 198 -18.64 -2.88 -8.04
N LEU A 199 -17.56 -2.23 -7.60
CA LEU A 199 -17.19 -0.92 -8.12
C LEU A 199 -16.41 -1.09 -9.41
N THR A 200 -16.71 -0.28 -10.42
CA THR A 200 -16.03 -0.28 -11.71
C THR A 200 -15.58 1.13 -12.08
N LYS A 201 -14.34 1.26 -12.56
CA LYS A 201 -13.80 2.52 -13.10
C LYS A 201 -12.95 2.26 -14.34
N SER A 202 -13.15 3.08 -15.37
CA SER A 202 -12.28 3.14 -16.54
C SER A 202 -11.17 4.17 -16.30
N LEU A 203 -9.92 3.78 -16.55
CA LEU A 203 -8.72 4.56 -16.32
C LEU A 203 -7.95 4.68 -17.64
N ARG A 204 -7.88 5.88 -18.20
CA ARG A 204 -7.16 6.13 -19.45
C ARG A 204 -5.79 6.72 -19.14
N ILE A 205 -4.74 6.01 -19.55
CA ILE A 205 -3.35 6.48 -19.43
C ILE A 205 -3.09 7.50 -20.55
N PRO A 206 -2.61 8.72 -20.22
CA PRO A 206 -2.21 9.72 -21.22
C PRO A 206 -1.12 9.21 -22.17
N ASP A 207 -1.03 9.81 -23.35
CA ASP A 207 0.06 9.52 -24.29
C ASP A 207 1.41 9.95 -23.68
N PRO A 208 2.45 9.10 -23.65
CA PRO A 208 3.77 9.49 -23.16
C PRO A 208 4.31 10.75 -23.85
N ASP A 209 3.97 10.98 -25.12
CA ASP A 209 4.41 12.16 -25.88
C ASP A 209 3.58 13.43 -25.60
N CYS A 210 2.41 13.28 -24.95
CA CYS A 210 1.50 14.37 -24.63
C CYS A 210 1.53 14.76 -23.14
N ALA A 211 2.31 14.03 -22.34
CA ALA A 211 2.60 14.42 -20.98
C ALA A 211 3.40 15.73 -20.98
N SER A 212 2.72 16.86 -20.75
CA SER A 212 3.32 17.93 -19.96
C SER A 212 4.03 17.27 -18.79
N SER A 213 5.31 17.58 -18.58
CA SER A 213 6.26 17.07 -17.57
C SER A 213 5.73 17.04 -16.13
N GLY A 214 4.61 16.37 -15.89
CA GLY A 214 4.08 16.02 -14.59
C GLY A 214 4.94 14.89 -14.11
N GLU A 215 5.60 15.15 -12.98
CA GLU A 215 6.50 14.24 -12.28
C GLU A 215 6.02 12.80 -12.46
N GLU A 216 6.75 12.05 -13.29
CA GLU A 216 6.71 10.60 -13.28
C GLU A 216 6.75 10.23 -11.80
N SER A 217 5.71 9.56 -11.31
CA SER A 217 5.52 9.24 -9.89
C SER A 217 6.66 8.31 -9.45
N THR A 218 7.83 8.89 -9.22
CA THR A 218 9.12 8.26 -8.94
C THR A 218 9.18 7.98 -7.46
N LEU A 219 8.15 7.26 -6.97
CA LEU A 219 8.23 6.68 -5.65
C LEU A 219 9.39 5.68 -5.65
N PRO A 220 10.26 5.70 -4.63
CA PRO A 220 11.32 4.72 -4.46
C PRO A 220 10.76 3.29 -4.52
N PRO A 221 11.55 2.27 -4.89
CA PRO A 221 11.04 0.90 -5.00
C PRO A 221 10.45 0.41 -3.66
N ALA A 222 9.41 -0.41 -3.74
CA ALA A 222 8.87 -1.16 -2.60
C ALA A 222 9.72 -2.41 -2.34
N TYR A 223 10.07 -2.68 -1.09
CA TYR A 223 10.87 -3.86 -0.72
C TYR A 223 10.04 -4.95 -0.06
N THR A 224 8.94 -4.58 0.58
CA THR A 224 8.06 -5.47 1.33
C THR A 224 6.60 -5.33 0.87
N ARG A 225 5.70 -6.17 1.40
CA ARG A 225 4.29 -6.16 0.98
C ARG A 225 3.54 -4.93 1.48
N LEU A 226 3.68 -4.60 2.76
CA LEU A 226 2.98 -3.48 3.41
C LEU A 226 3.86 -2.22 3.48
N GLY A 227 5.18 -2.39 3.45
CA GLY A 227 6.15 -1.31 3.67
C GLY A 227 6.51 -1.08 5.14
N PHE A 228 5.80 -1.69 6.09
CA PHE A 228 6.15 -1.65 7.51
C PHE A 228 5.80 -2.94 8.27
N HIS A 229 6.41 -3.12 9.44
CA HIS A 229 6.18 -4.26 10.34
C HIS A 229 6.41 -3.90 11.81
N ARG A 230 5.41 -4.19 12.67
CA ARG A 230 5.51 -4.03 14.12
C ARG A 230 6.06 -5.30 14.75
N CYS A 231 7.04 -5.14 15.63
CA CYS A 231 7.64 -6.25 16.38
C CYS A 231 8.20 -5.77 17.74
N ALA A 232 8.63 -6.70 18.59
CA ALA A 232 9.29 -6.36 19.85
C ALA A 232 10.75 -5.96 19.61
N VAL A 233 11.23 -4.98 20.37
CA VAL A 233 12.67 -4.66 20.45
C VAL A 233 13.38 -5.86 21.09
N PRO A 234 14.55 -6.29 20.58
CA PRO A 234 15.36 -7.29 21.27
C PRO A 234 15.63 -6.89 22.72
N GLY A 235 15.25 -7.74 23.68
CA GLY A 235 15.22 -7.40 25.11
C GLY A 235 16.55 -6.84 25.63
N ALA A 236 17.68 -7.44 25.23
CA ALA A 236 19.01 -6.98 25.60
C ALA A 236 19.29 -5.52 25.20
N VAL A 237 18.83 -5.10 24.01
CA VAL A 237 19.01 -3.73 23.52
C VAL A 237 18.04 -2.78 24.21
N PHE A 238 16.80 -3.23 24.40
CA PHE A 238 15.78 -2.44 25.10
C PHE A 238 16.21 -2.11 26.52
N ASP A 239 16.72 -3.08 27.27
CA ASP A 239 17.18 -2.88 28.64
C ASP A 239 18.33 -1.90 28.71
N VAL A 240 19.34 -2.03 27.83
CA VAL A 240 20.47 -1.09 27.78
C VAL A 240 20.00 0.32 27.44
N LEU A 241 19.11 0.50 26.46
CA LEU A 241 18.59 1.81 26.08
C LEU A 241 17.75 2.44 27.19
N ARG A 242 16.90 1.63 27.84
CA ARG A 242 16.05 2.07 28.96
C ARG A 242 16.88 2.48 30.16
N THR A 243 17.84 1.66 30.59
CA THR A 243 18.77 2.00 31.68
C THR A 243 19.56 3.26 31.34
N PHE A 244 20.08 3.38 30.12
CA PHE A 244 20.79 4.60 29.70
C PHE A 244 19.89 5.84 29.79
N TYR A 245 18.65 5.74 29.31
CA TYR A 245 17.67 6.82 29.38
C TYR A 245 17.38 7.26 30.81
N GLU A 246 17.07 6.33 31.71
CA GLU A 246 16.74 6.62 33.11
C GLU A 246 17.88 7.35 33.84
N HIS A 247 19.13 6.98 33.58
CA HIS A 247 20.29 7.59 34.23
C HIS A 247 20.68 8.94 33.63
N ASN A 248 20.29 9.23 32.39
CA ASN A 248 20.80 10.39 31.64
C ASN A 248 19.71 11.33 31.12
N ALA A 249 18.43 11.08 31.40
CA ALA A 249 17.32 11.89 30.90
C ALA A 249 17.46 13.38 31.25
N ALA A 250 18.07 13.71 32.39
CA ALA A 250 18.35 15.09 32.82
C ALA A 250 19.40 15.80 31.94
N ASN A 251 20.19 15.06 31.18
CA ASN A 251 21.21 15.59 30.26
C ASN A 251 20.68 15.80 28.84
N ALA A 252 19.38 15.53 28.60
CA ALA A 252 18.78 15.77 27.30
C ALA A 252 18.78 17.27 26.99
N VAL A 253 19.18 17.62 25.76
CA VAL A 253 19.26 19.02 25.33
C VAL A 253 18.04 19.37 24.48
N ASP A 254 17.61 20.62 24.54
CA ASP A 254 16.54 21.14 23.69
C ASP A 254 16.86 20.88 22.22
N GLU A 255 15.92 20.26 21.52
CA GLU A 255 16.06 19.94 20.11
C GLU A 255 15.04 20.76 19.32
N HIS A 256 15.55 21.57 18.40
CA HIS A 256 14.73 22.28 17.44
C HIS A 256 14.96 21.68 16.05
N VAL A 257 13.90 21.07 15.49
CA VAL A 257 13.90 20.50 14.13
C VAL A 257 12.89 21.26 13.27
N PRO A 258 13.28 22.43 12.70
CA PRO A 258 12.37 23.29 11.95
C PRO A 258 11.63 22.53 10.86
N GLY A 259 10.31 22.71 10.80
CA GLY A 259 9.46 22.15 9.75
C GLY A 259 9.07 20.68 9.91
N TYR A 260 9.64 19.95 10.87
CA TYR A 260 9.29 18.55 11.15
C TYR A 260 8.59 18.38 12.50
N ILE A 261 9.16 18.96 13.56
CA ILE A 261 8.59 18.87 14.91
C ILE A 261 8.04 20.25 15.28
N ALA A 262 6.78 20.28 15.66
CA ALA A 262 6.10 21.48 16.16
C ALA A 262 5.41 21.15 17.48
N GLY A 263 5.19 22.14 18.33
CA GLY A 263 4.42 22.00 19.54
C GLY A 263 3.90 23.35 20.00
N ASP A 264 2.96 23.32 20.93
CA ASP A 264 2.36 24.54 21.50
C ASP A 264 3.33 25.29 22.42
N GLN A 265 4.39 24.61 22.87
CA GLN A 265 5.43 25.15 23.74
C GLN A 265 6.66 25.61 22.95
N ALA A 266 7.50 26.43 23.59
CA ALA A 266 8.74 26.93 22.99
C ALA A 266 9.72 25.81 22.58
N VAL A 267 9.68 24.67 23.29
CA VAL A 267 10.47 23.47 22.99
C VAL A 267 9.50 22.30 22.87
N ALA A 268 9.50 21.63 21.71
CA ALA A 268 8.61 20.50 21.45
C ALA A 268 9.28 19.14 21.72
N SER A 269 10.62 19.10 21.76
CA SER A 269 11.39 17.88 21.98
C SER A 269 12.75 18.16 22.60
N HIS A 270 13.26 17.18 23.36
CA HIS A 270 14.65 17.11 23.77
C HIS A 270 15.33 15.90 23.13
N LEU A 271 16.63 15.99 22.86
CA LEU A 271 17.44 14.91 22.32
C LEU A 271 18.53 14.52 23.32
N LEU A 272 18.52 13.25 23.71
CA LEU A 272 19.58 12.64 24.49
C LEU A 272 20.51 11.86 23.55
N GLN A 273 21.70 12.39 23.30
CA GLN A 273 22.68 11.75 22.41
C GLN A 273 23.17 10.41 22.98
N LEU A 274 23.21 9.38 22.14
CA LEU A 274 23.78 8.08 22.52
C LEU A 274 25.30 8.08 22.28
N PRO A 275 26.10 7.48 23.18
CA PRO A 275 27.52 7.27 22.93
C PRO A 275 27.76 6.43 21.66
N PRO A 276 28.85 6.65 20.90
CA PRO A 276 29.10 5.91 19.66
C PRO A 276 29.14 4.38 19.82
N ALA A 277 29.59 3.89 20.97
CA ALA A 277 29.57 2.46 21.27
C ALA A 277 28.14 1.91 21.37
N LEU A 278 27.23 2.66 21.99
CA LEU A 278 25.83 2.29 22.13
C LEU A 278 25.09 2.40 20.79
N GLN A 279 25.39 3.42 19.98
CA GLN A 279 24.85 3.54 18.61
C GLN A 279 25.22 2.31 17.76
N ARG A 280 26.48 1.87 17.80
CA ARG A 280 26.90 0.63 17.10
C ARG A 280 26.17 -0.59 17.63
N HIS A 281 26.07 -0.74 18.94
CA HIS A 281 25.37 -1.86 19.56
C HIS A 281 23.89 -1.94 19.12
N VAL A 282 23.19 -0.80 19.07
CA VAL A 282 21.81 -0.73 18.55
C VAL A 282 21.76 -1.17 17.08
N HIS A 283 22.67 -0.65 16.25
CA HIS A 283 22.71 -1.04 14.84
C HIS A 283 22.93 -2.54 14.66
N ASP A 284 23.94 -3.11 15.30
CA ASP A 284 24.33 -4.50 15.17
C ASP A 284 23.18 -5.44 15.59
N ALA A 285 22.50 -5.09 16.68
CA ALA A 285 21.42 -5.90 17.22
C ALA A 285 20.13 -5.84 16.40
N LEU A 286 19.84 -4.70 15.76
CA LEU A 286 18.67 -4.55 14.88
C LEU A 286 18.96 -5.00 13.44
N HIS A 287 20.23 -5.14 13.06
CA HIS A 287 20.67 -5.39 11.69
C HIS A 287 20.01 -6.63 11.07
N LEU A 288 20.10 -7.77 11.77
CA LEU A 288 19.54 -9.04 11.28
C LEU A 288 18.02 -8.96 11.14
N THR A 289 17.33 -8.35 12.11
CA THR A 289 15.88 -8.18 12.05
C THR A 289 15.46 -7.35 10.84
N MET A 290 16.19 -6.27 10.54
CA MET A 290 15.94 -5.40 9.40
C MET A 290 16.18 -6.12 8.06
N GLU A 291 17.28 -6.87 7.92
CA GLU A 291 17.57 -7.64 6.70
C GLU A 291 16.57 -8.80 6.50
N GLN A 292 16.19 -9.50 7.56
CA GLN A 292 15.19 -10.58 7.49
C GLN A 292 13.83 -10.07 7.04
N TRP A 293 13.41 -8.92 7.59
CA TRP A 293 12.14 -8.29 7.23
C TRP A 293 12.16 -7.74 5.79
N SER A 294 13.20 -6.99 5.42
CA SER A 294 13.33 -6.35 4.10
C SER A 294 13.78 -7.29 2.98
N ARG A 295 14.28 -8.49 3.33
CA ARG A 295 14.93 -9.45 2.42
C ARG A 295 16.03 -8.83 1.56
N THR A 296 16.66 -7.77 2.08
CA THR A 296 17.64 -6.96 1.37
C THR A 296 18.90 -6.85 2.21
N ALA A 297 20.08 -6.90 1.60
CA ALA A 297 21.33 -6.61 2.29
C ALA A 297 21.41 -5.10 2.61
N LEU A 298 21.61 -4.77 3.88
CA LEU A 298 21.56 -3.40 4.39
C LEU A 298 22.93 -2.94 4.91
N MET A 299 23.12 -1.62 4.86
CA MET A 299 24.20 -0.88 5.49
C MET A 299 23.60 0.01 6.59
N PRO A 300 24.09 -0.07 7.83
CA PRO A 300 23.77 0.91 8.87
C PRO A 300 24.17 2.32 8.45
N THR A 301 23.34 3.32 8.75
CA THR A 301 23.65 4.72 8.41
C THR A 301 23.68 5.61 9.64
N TYR A 302 22.56 5.73 10.36
CA TYR A 302 22.44 6.59 11.52
C TYR A 302 21.66 5.90 12.63
N VAL A 303 22.18 5.95 13.86
CA VAL A 303 21.36 5.88 15.07
C VAL A 303 21.41 7.26 15.70
N TYR A 304 20.24 7.87 15.82
CA TYR A 304 20.12 9.13 16.55
C TYR A 304 20.21 8.90 18.06
N GLY A 305 19.99 9.95 18.82
CA GLY A 305 19.76 9.84 20.25
C GLY A 305 18.39 9.26 20.60
N ILE A 306 18.08 9.27 21.88
CA ILE A 306 16.71 9.11 22.38
C ILE A 306 16.04 10.48 22.35
N ARG A 307 15.02 10.63 21.50
CA ARG A 307 14.23 11.85 21.42
C ARG A 307 13.05 11.75 22.36
N ARG A 308 12.93 12.72 23.26
CA ARG A 308 11.81 12.89 24.18
C ARG A 308 10.89 13.99 23.64
N TYR A 309 9.72 13.60 23.14
CA TYR A 309 8.66 14.52 22.76
C TYR A 309 7.89 14.97 23.99
N LEU A 310 7.53 16.26 24.05
CA LEU A 310 6.82 16.87 25.16
C LEU A 310 5.33 17.06 24.84
N ARG A 311 4.55 17.40 25.87
CA ARG A 311 3.11 17.69 25.74
C ARG A 311 2.85 18.68 24.60
N GLY A 312 1.86 18.34 23.75
CA GLY A 312 1.49 19.14 22.58
C GLY A 312 2.39 18.96 21.36
N ALA A 313 3.48 18.18 21.46
CA ALA A 313 4.34 17.91 20.32
C ALA A 313 3.58 17.18 19.21
N THR A 314 3.91 17.52 17.98
CA THR A 314 3.47 16.91 16.74
C THR A 314 4.68 16.64 15.86
N LEU A 315 4.59 15.58 15.05
CA LEU A 315 5.55 15.28 14.00
C LEU A 315 4.82 15.40 12.67
N LYS A 316 5.21 16.36 11.84
CA LYS A 316 4.66 16.56 10.50
C LYS A 316 4.78 15.27 9.69
N VAL A 317 3.79 14.99 8.85
CA VAL A 317 3.86 13.87 7.91
C VAL A 317 4.93 14.14 6.86
N HIS A 318 5.87 13.21 6.70
CA HIS A 318 7.01 13.34 5.79
C HIS A 318 7.47 11.97 5.26
N ARG A 319 8.44 12.01 4.34
CA ARG A 319 9.27 10.90 3.90
C ARG A 319 10.72 11.22 4.27
N ASP A 320 11.49 10.18 4.55
CA ASP A 320 12.89 10.34 4.91
C ASP A 320 13.80 10.48 3.70
N ARG A 321 15.07 10.84 3.96
CA ARG A 321 16.07 11.14 2.92
C ARG A 321 16.54 9.86 2.19
N SER A 322 16.36 9.85 0.88
CA SER A 322 16.72 8.74 -0.02
C SER A 322 18.14 8.20 0.05
N SER A 323 19.13 9.06 0.32
CA SER A 323 20.53 8.64 0.29
C SER A 323 20.95 7.78 1.48
N THR A 324 20.21 7.87 2.61
CA THR A 324 20.69 7.38 3.91
C THR A 324 19.61 6.75 4.78
N HIS A 325 18.34 7.08 4.56
CA HIS A 325 17.22 6.69 5.41
C HIS A 325 16.17 5.95 4.57
N VAL A 326 16.62 4.94 3.81
CA VAL A 326 15.72 4.11 2.99
C VAL A 326 14.82 3.26 3.88
N PHE A 327 15.42 2.69 4.92
CA PHE A 327 14.70 1.97 5.98
C PHE A 327 14.90 2.66 7.33
N GLY A 328 13.85 2.66 8.13
CA GLY A 328 13.83 3.21 9.48
C GLY A 328 13.29 2.19 10.48
N ALA A 329 13.80 2.26 11.70
CA ALA A 329 13.26 1.59 12.86
C ALA A 329 12.98 2.65 13.93
N THR A 330 11.73 2.78 14.37
CA THR A 330 11.36 3.61 15.51
C THR A 330 11.01 2.71 16.69
N LEU A 331 11.71 2.92 17.81
CA LEU A 331 11.60 2.14 19.02
C LEU A 331 10.93 3.00 20.09
N ASN A 332 9.95 2.46 20.81
CA ASN A 332 9.42 3.11 22.01
C ASN A 332 10.24 2.68 23.23
N ILE A 333 10.94 3.63 23.86
CA ILE A 333 11.81 3.37 25.01
C ILE A 333 11.06 3.58 26.32
N ALA A 334 10.32 4.67 26.43
CA ALA A 334 9.52 5.02 27.60
C ALA A 334 8.42 6.01 27.20
N GLN A 335 7.29 5.99 27.89
CA GLN A 335 6.22 6.94 27.65
C GLN A 335 5.37 7.16 28.90
N GLN A 336 4.84 8.37 29.06
CA GLN A 336 3.80 8.70 30.03
C GLN A 336 2.75 9.53 29.30
N VAL A 337 1.74 8.84 28.78
CA VAL A 337 0.71 9.40 27.90
C VAL A 337 -0.66 9.20 28.50
N ASP A 338 -1.52 10.21 28.34
CA ASP A 338 -2.90 10.19 28.82
C ASP A 338 -3.77 9.31 27.89
N GLU A 339 -3.44 9.30 26.60
CA GLU A 339 -4.04 8.47 25.55
C GLU A 339 -2.96 7.97 24.57
N PRO A 340 -3.19 6.88 23.82
CA PRO A 340 -2.23 6.41 22.82
C PRO A 340 -1.85 7.51 21.83
N TRP A 341 -0.54 7.72 21.65
CA TRP A 341 -0.01 8.63 20.65
C TRP A 341 0.55 7.79 19.48
N PRO A 342 -0.22 7.55 18.40
CA PRO A 342 0.20 6.65 17.32
C PRO A 342 1.12 7.35 16.31
N LEU A 343 1.99 6.57 15.68
CA LEU A 343 2.57 6.93 14.39
C LEU A 343 1.52 6.64 13.30
N ILE A 344 1.15 7.67 12.54
CA ILE A 344 0.35 7.51 11.34
C ILE A 344 1.30 7.19 10.19
N ILE A 345 1.06 6.09 9.48
CA ILE A 345 1.87 5.63 8.35
C ILE A 345 0.96 5.17 7.21
N GLU A 346 1.31 5.57 5.98
CA GLU A 346 0.62 5.14 4.77
C GLU A 346 1.34 3.93 4.15
N ASP A 347 0.63 2.84 3.89
CA ASP A 347 1.20 1.66 3.24
C ASP A 347 1.34 1.83 1.72
N HIS A 348 1.80 0.78 1.03
CA HIS A 348 1.97 0.81 -0.44
C HIS A 348 0.66 0.95 -1.22
N LEU A 349 -0.48 0.58 -0.63
CA LEU A 349 -1.81 0.77 -1.20
C LEU A 349 -2.45 2.09 -0.75
N SER A 350 -1.68 2.93 -0.06
CA SER A 350 -2.09 4.21 0.53
C SER A 350 -3.17 4.10 1.61
N HIS A 351 -3.33 2.94 2.25
CA HIS A 351 -4.12 2.88 3.49
C HIS A 351 -3.38 3.58 4.61
N LYS A 352 -4.11 4.35 5.41
CA LYS A 352 -3.58 5.01 6.60
C LYS A 352 -3.72 4.08 7.80
N HIS A 353 -2.59 3.81 8.46
CA HIS A 353 -2.53 2.99 9.66
C HIS A 353 -2.14 3.85 10.87
N GLU A 354 -2.86 3.69 11.98
CA GLU A 354 -2.49 4.29 13.27
C GLU A 354 -1.78 3.27 14.15
N VAL A 355 -0.46 3.37 14.26
CA VAL A 355 0.36 2.42 15.02
C VAL A 355 0.77 3.01 16.36
N ALA A 356 0.06 2.62 17.42
CA ALA A 356 0.44 2.92 18.79
C ALA A 356 1.40 1.84 19.34
N LEU A 357 2.63 2.24 19.67
CA LEU A 357 3.66 1.39 20.26
C LEU A 357 3.64 1.52 21.79
N GLN A 358 3.88 0.43 22.49
CA GLN A 358 4.19 0.39 23.93
C GLN A 358 5.71 0.35 24.16
N PRO A 359 6.22 0.73 25.34
CA PRO A 359 7.63 0.58 25.66
C PRO A 359 8.11 -0.86 25.42
N GLY A 360 9.20 -1.01 24.68
CA GLY A 360 9.72 -2.32 24.27
C GLY A 360 9.23 -2.79 22.90
N GLU A 361 8.34 -2.04 22.25
CA GLU A 361 7.93 -2.31 20.87
C GLU A 361 8.60 -1.37 19.88
N MET A 362 8.72 -1.84 18.64
CA MET A 362 9.25 -1.07 17.53
C MET A 362 8.44 -1.28 16.24
N LEU A 363 8.55 -0.29 15.36
CA LEU A 363 8.05 -0.34 14.00
C LEU A 363 9.24 -0.23 13.04
N LEU A 364 9.37 -1.21 12.17
CA LEU A 364 10.28 -1.20 11.02
C LEU A 364 9.49 -0.69 9.82
N TYR A 365 10.05 0.20 9.01
CA TYR A 365 9.33 0.78 7.88
C TYR A 365 10.27 1.30 6.78
N GLU A 366 9.77 1.29 5.54
CA GLU A 366 10.42 1.85 4.35
C GLU A 366 10.31 3.37 4.38
N SER A 367 11.10 4.01 5.23
CA SER A 367 11.00 5.41 5.64
C SER A 367 11.10 6.42 4.49
N GLU A 368 11.84 6.11 3.43
CA GLU A 368 11.93 6.95 2.24
C GLU A 368 10.65 6.91 1.39
N ARG A 369 9.98 5.75 1.35
CA ARG A 369 8.82 5.52 0.48
C ARG A 369 7.51 5.87 1.19
N LEU A 370 7.36 5.46 2.44
CA LEU A 370 6.11 5.60 3.18
C LEU A 370 5.97 6.99 3.80
N LEU A 371 4.84 7.65 3.55
CA LEU A 371 4.48 8.86 4.29
C LEU A 371 4.18 8.47 5.73
N HIS A 372 4.85 9.14 6.68
CA HIS A 372 4.67 8.85 8.10
C HIS A 372 4.82 10.10 8.96
N GLY A 373 4.17 10.10 10.13
CA GLY A 373 4.23 11.22 11.08
C GLY A 373 3.33 11.02 12.29
N ARG A 374 3.30 12.01 13.18
CA ARG A 374 2.43 12.06 14.37
C ARG A 374 1.68 13.40 14.36
N PRO A 375 0.69 13.58 13.46
CA PRO A 375 0.02 14.86 13.29
C PRO A 375 -0.93 15.21 14.44
N LYS A 376 -1.37 14.21 15.22
CA LYS A 376 -2.14 14.44 16.46
C LYS A 376 -1.20 14.96 17.54
N PRO A 377 -1.55 15.99 18.32
CA PRO A 377 -0.70 16.49 19.40
C PRO A 377 -0.56 15.45 20.52
N LEU A 378 0.62 15.36 21.12
CA LEU A 378 0.88 14.48 22.25
C LEU A 378 0.06 14.92 23.47
N ARG A 379 -0.87 14.06 23.91
CA ARG A 379 -1.59 14.22 25.18
C ARG A 379 -0.96 13.33 26.24
N GLY A 380 -0.16 13.94 27.11
CA GLY A 380 0.66 13.24 28.08
C GLY A 380 1.78 14.11 28.59
N GLU A 381 2.62 13.56 29.45
CA GLU A 381 3.84 14.23 29.88
C GLU A 381 4.96 14.09 28.84
N PHE A 382 5.20 12.86 28.35
CA PHE A 382 6.23 12.63 27.35
C PHE A 382 6.09 11.31 26.58
N TYR A 383 6.75 11.25 25.43
CA TYR A 383 7.02 10.03 24.66
C TYR A 383 8.50 10.01 24.28
N ALA A 384 9.23 8.94 24.63
CA ALA A 384 10.65 8.80 24.35
C ALA A 384 10.91 7.68 23.34
N GLY A 385 11.48 8.04 22.19
CA GLY A 385 11.78 7.10 21.11
C GLY A 385 13.23 7.15 20.66
N ALA A 386 13.75 5.99 20.25
CA ALA A 386 15.04 5.87 19.57
C ALA A 386 14.82 5.55 18.08
N PHE A 387 15.74 5.99 17.23
CA PHE A 387 15.62 5.83 15.77
C PHE A 387 16.91 5.29 15.18
N ALA A 388 16.80 4.23 14.39
CA ALA A 388 17.90 3.64 13.65
C ALA A 388 17.53 3.57 12.16
N HIS A 389 18.48 3.93 11.29
CA HIS A 389 18.28 4.01 9.85
C HIS A 389 19.30 3.18 9.08
N TYR A 390 18.85 2.68 7.94
CA TYR A 390 19.63 1.83 7.06
C TYR A 390 19.40 2.22 5.60
N ARG A 391 20.34 1.83 4.74
CA ARG A 391 20.20 1.87 3.28
C ARG A 391 20.54 0.52 2.67
N PRO A 392 20.02 0.19 1.48
CA PRO A 392 20.50 -0.96 0.72
C PRO A 392 22.00 -0.88 0.45
N CYS A 393 22.68 -2.02 0.50
CA CYS A 393 24.04 -2.16 0.00
C CYS A 393 24.08 -1.94 -1.52
N ARG A 394 25.14 -1.30 -2.01
CA ARG A 394 25.45 -1.17 -3.43
C ARG A 394 26.24 -2.39 -3.91
N GLY A 395 26.25 -2.65 -5.23
CA GLY A 395 26.82 -3.88 -5.81
C GLY A 395 28.23 -4.26 -5.33
N GLU A 396 29.14 -3.29 -5.21
CA GLU A 396 30.50 -3.53 -4.69
C GLU A 396 30.53 -3.87 -3.19
N GLU A 397 29.60 -3.34 -2.40
CA GLU A 397 29.48 -3.57 -0.96
C GLU A 397 28.93 -4.96 -0.67
N VAL A 398 28.02 -5.45 -1.51
CA VAL A 398 27.50 -6.83 -1.46
C VAL A 398 28.63 -7.83 -1.70
N ALA A 399 29.46 -7.61 -2.73
CA ALA A 399 30.58 -8.49 -3.06
C ALA A 399 31.61 -8.61 -1.94
N ARG A 400 31.91 -7.51 -1.22
CA ARG A 400 32.84 -7.52 -0.08
C ARG A 400 32.30 -8.29 1.13
N ARG A 401 30.98 -8.35 1.33
CA ARG A 401 30.37 -9.13 2.40
C ARG A 401 30.35 -10.63 2.10
N THR A 402 30.11 -11.03 0.85
CA THR A 402 30.07 -12.45 0.47
C THR A 402 31.45 -13.11 0.50
N LEU A 403 32.52 -12.33 0.31
CA LEU A 403 33.91 -12.81 0.30
C LEU A 403 34.62 -12.76 1.67
N GLY A 404 33.95 -12.27 2.71
CA GLY A 404 34.47 -12.18 4.08
C GLY A 404 33.71 -13.08 5.05
N GLN A 405 33.88 -14.39 4.92
CA GLN A 405 33.68 -15.37 6.00
C GLN A 405 34.97 -16.14 6.23
#